data_AF-A0A1W6WG36-F1
#
_entry.id   AF-A0A1W6WG36-F1
#
_cell.length_a   1.000
_cell.length_b   1.000
_cell.length_c   1.000
_cell.angle_alpha   90.00
_cell.angle_beta   90.00
_cell.angle_gamma   90.00
#
_symmetry.space_group_name_H-M   'P 1'
#
loop_
_entity.id
_entity.type
_entity.pdbx_description
1 polymer ?
#
loop_
_entity_poly.entity_id
_entity_poly.type
_entity_poly.pdbx_seq_one_letter_code
_entity_poly.pdbx_strand_id
1 'polypeptide(L)'
;MTKKAFWNLHVPGCSEHYLVHKLRRDAAYLPLLSRVAESNGQVVGAIYYARAFVQNGDERTEVLTFGPLAVEPSFQKQGVGSQLLETTMDLARQAGWKAILIYGEPEYYPKHGFITCDHFGITTPDGKNFPAFQGIELVSDGLKGISGQFHEPDVYSHLPQWEVDQYDRLFPYLEKRKLPGQWTT
;
A
#
# COMPACT_ATOMS: atom_id res chain seq x y z
N MET A 1 -5.48 15.58 -1.20
CA MET A 1 -4.84 14.66 -2.15
C MET A 1 -5.29 13.21 -1.93
N THR A 2 -4.88 12.49 -0.88
CA THR A 2 -5.23 11.05 -0.71
C THR A 2 -6.72 10.73 -0.82
N LYS A 3 -7.61 11.48 -0.13
CA LYS A 3 -9.07 11.30 -0.26
C LYS A 3 -9.51 11.34 -1.72
N LYS A 4 -9.08 12.36 -2.47
CA LYS A 4 -9.42 12.55 -3.88
C LYS A 4 -8.87 11.45 -4.79
N ALA A 5 -7.68 10.91 -4.48
CA ALA A 5 -7.05 9.87 -5.28
C ALA A 5 -7.85 8.55 -5.28
N PHE A 6 -8.54 8.25 -4.18
CA PHE A 6 -9.28 6.99 -4.00
C PHE A 6 -10.81 7.17 -3.99
N TRP A 7 -11.32 8.41 -3.98
CA TRP A 7 -12.76 8.64 -3.86
C TRP A 7 -13.54 8.01 -5.01
N ASN A 8 -14.47 7.09 -4.69
CA ASN A 8 -15.23 6.29 -5.64
C ASN A 8 -14.37 5.38 -6.55
N LEU A 9 -13.10 5.13 -6.22
CA LEU A 9 -12.22 4.30 -7.07
C LEU A 9 -12.58 2.82 -6.95
N HIS A 10 -12.54 2.27 -5.73
CA HIS A 10 -12.80 0.84 -5.48
C HIS A 10 -14.20 0.57 -4.94
N VAL A 11 -14.75 1.51 -4.17
CA VAL A 11 -16.08 1.46 -3.54
C VAL A 11 -16.66 2.88 -3.48
N PRO A 12 -17.98 3.08 -3.26
CA PRO A 12 -18.53 4.41 -3.02
C PRO A 12 -17.89 5.09 -1.80
N GLY A 13 -17.27 6.25 -2.00
CA GLY A 13 -16.41 6.90 -1.01
C GLY A 13 -14.99 6.34 -1.02
N CYS A 14 -14.27 6.44 0.10
CA CYS A 14 -12.95 5.85 0.31
C CYS A 14 -12.58 5.90 1.80
N SER A 15 -11.57 5.16 2.24
CA SER A 15 -11.08 5.16 3.64
C SER A 15 -9.59 5.47 3.76
N GLU A 16 -8.87 5.58 2.64
CA GLU A 16 -7.41 5.65 2.54
C GLU A 16 -6.85 6.90 3.19
N HIS A 17 -7.61 8.00 3.18
CA HIS A 17 -7.23 9.23 3.87
C HIS A 17 -7.28 9.08 5.40
N TYR A 18 -8.22 8.27 5.92
CA TYR A 18 -8.28 7.91 7.33
C TYR A 18 -7.21 6.86 7.68
N LEU A 19 -6.96 5.88 6.80
CA LEU A 19 -5.85 4.94 6.94
C LEU A 19 -4.51 5.70 7.11
N VAL A 20 -4.21 6.66 6.23
CA VAL A 20 -2.99 7.49 6.36
C VAL A 20 -2.94 8.23 7.69
N HIS A 21 -4.08 8.75 8.17
CA HIS A 21 -4.16 9.43 9.46
C HIS A 21 -3.78 8.49 10.62
N LYS A 22 -4.32 7.26 10.64
CA LYS A 22 -3.98 6.28 11.68
C LYS A 22 -2.55 5.76 11.51
N LEU A 23 -2.18 5.35 10.30
CA LEU A 23 -0.89 4.77 9.97
C LEU A 23 0.25 5.68 10.42
N ARG A 24 0.19 6.99 10.17
CA ARG A 24 1.26 7.93 10.57
C ARG A 24 1.51 8.02 12.08
N ARG A 25 0.62 7.48 12.92
CA ARG A 25 0.76 7.39 14.37
C ARG A 25 1.01 5.96 14.86
N ASP A 26 0.93 4.99 13.95
CA ASP A 26 1.16 3.59 14.25
C ASP A 26 2.66 3.31 14.42
N ALA A 27 3.00 2.41 15.34
CA ALA A 27 4.40 2.05 15.57
C ALA A 27 5.05 1.41 14.34
N ALA A 28 4.29 0.71 13.50
CA ALA A 28 4.78 0.08 12.27
C ALA A 28 5.17 1.09 11.19
N TYR A 29 4.73 2.34 11.27
CA TYR A 29 5.00 3.34 10.23
C TYR A 29 6.49 3.64 10.07
N LEU A 30 6.91 3.76 8.82
CA LEU A 30 8.29 4.04 8.44
C LEU A 30 8.38 5.43 7.77
N PRO A 31 8.52 6.51 8.58
CA PRO A 31 8.59 7.87 8.04
C PRO A 31 9.81 8.08 7.14
N LEU A 32 10.92 7.39 7.42
CA LEU A 32 12.16 7.53 6.65
C LEU A 32 12.08 6.91 5.24
N LEU A 33 11.14 5.99 4.99
CA LEU A 33 10.87 5.43 3.67
C LEU A 33 9.69 6.11 2.97
N SER A 34 8.74 6.66 3.72
CA SER A 34 7.57 7.33 3.17
C SER A 34 7.94 8.63 2.47
N ARG A 35 7.34 8.90 1.30
CA ARG A 35 7.67 10.09 0.50
C ARG A 35 6.41 10.79 0.02
N VAL A 36 6.56 12.10 -0.20
CA VAL A 36 5.60 12.92 -0.94
C VAL A 36 6.28 13.40 -2.22
N ALA A 37 5.52 13.46 -3.30
CA ALA A 37 5.92 14.15 -4.52
C ALA A 37 5.34 15.55 -4.47
N GLU A 38 6.18 16.56 -4.71
CA GLU A 38 5.79 17.97 -4.75
C GLU A 38 5.98 18.51 -6.17
N SER A 39 5.03 19.32 -6.62
CA SER A 39 5.13 20.08 -7.87
C SER A 39 4.62 21.50 -7.61
N ASN A 40 5.44 22.51 -7.90
CA ASN A 40 5.13 23.92 -7.70
C ASN A 40 4.60 24.25 -6.28
N GLY A 41 5.20 23.70 -5.22
CA GLY A 41 4.77 23.93 -3.84
C GLY A 41 3.54 23.12 -3.41
N GLN A 42 2.98 22.28 -4.28
CA GLN A 42 1.83 21.45 -3.99
C GLN A 42 2.22 19.97 -3.90
N VAL A 43 1.75 19.28 -2.85
CA VAL A 43 1.83 17.82 -2.77
C VAL A 43 0.90 17.17 -3.79
N VAL A 44 1.46 16.47 -4.76
CA VAL A 44 0.76 15.83 -5.89
C VAL A 44 0.75 14.31 -5.83
N GLY A 45 1.57 13.71 -4.96
CA GLY A 45 1.53 12.27 -4.69
C GLY A 45 2.16 11.92 -3.35
N ALA A 46 1.89 10.73 -2.84
CA ALA A 46 2.52 10.20 -1.64
C ALA A 46 2.52 8.67 -1.62
N ILE A 47 3.52 8.09 -0.97
CA ILE A 47 3.60 6.66 -0.66
C ILE A 47 3.96 6.49 0.82
N TYR A 48 3.25 5.59 1.51
CA TYR A 48 3.40 5.38 2.95
C TYR A 48 3.82 3.94 3.23
N TYR A 49 4.96 3.77 3.90
CA TYR A 49 5.53 2.47 4.21
C TYR A 49 5.25 2.07 5.67
N ALA A 50 5.08 0.77 5.88
CA ALA A 50 4.96 0.17 7.19
C ALA A 50 5.77 -1.13 7.27
N ARG A 51 6.19 -1.49 8.49
CA ARG A 51 6.72 -2.84 8.76
C ARG A 51 5.59 -3.85 8.68
N ALA A 52 5.85 -4.97 8.04
CA ALA A 52 4.99 -6.14 8.01
C ALA A 52 5.84 -7.38 8.30
N PHE A 53 5.24 -8.58 8.30
CA PHE A 53 6.01 -9.79 8.51
C PHE A 53 5.44 -10.98 7.76
N VAL A 54 6.30 -11.96 7.50
CA VAL A 54 5.94 -13.30 7.08
C VAL A 54 6.16 -14.25 8.26
N GLN A 55 5.15 -15.06 8.58
CA GLN A 55 5.15 -16.02 9.69
C GLN A 55 5.16 -17.45 9.16
N ASN A 56 6.08 -18.28 9.65
CA ASN A 56 6.16 -19.71 9.37
C ASN A 56 6.40 -20.50 10.66
N GLY A 57 5.35 -21.13 11.21
CA GLY A 57 5.41 -21.71 12.55
C GLY A 57 5.77 -20.63 13.57
N ASP A 58 6.87 -20.81 14.29
CA ASP A 58 7.39 -19.83 15.26
C ASP A 58 8.34 -18.79 14.64
N GLU A 59 8.77 -19.00 13.39
CA GLU A 59 9.69 -18.08 12.70
C GLU A 59 8.95 -16.87 12.14
N ARG A 60 9.47 -15.68 12.47
CA ARG A 60 8.95 -14.40 11.99
C ARG A 60 10.03 -13.65 11.23
N THR A 61 9.78 -13.38 9.96
CA THR A 61 10.67 -12.56 9.12
C THR A 61 10.03 -11.20 8.84
N GLU A 62 10.72 -10.12 9.20
CA GLU A 62 10.27 -8.76 8.86
C GLU A 62 10.41 -8.47 7.35
N VAL A 63 9.38 -7.86 6.80
CA VAL A 63 9.31 -7.37 5.41
C VAL A 63 8.65 -6.00 5.38
N LEU A 64 8.64 -5.35 4.22
CA LEU A 64 7.90 -4.11 4.03
C LEU A 64 6.51 -4.37 3.44
N THR A 65 5.56 -3.54 3.82
CA THR A 65 4.37 -3.22 3.03
C THR A 65 4.36 -1.71 2.76
N PHE A 66 3.59 -1.29 1.75
CA PHE A 66 3.22 0.10 1.61
C PHE A 66 1.77 0.21 1.21
N GLY A 67 1.17 1.32 1.60
CA GLY A 67 -0.19 1.63 1.25
C GLY A 67 -0.72 2.78 2.10
N PRO A 68 -1.42 3.75 1.48
CA PRO A 68 -1.66 3.87 0.04
C PRO A 68 -0.47 4.44 -0.73
N LEU A 69 -0.37 4.12 -2.03
CA LEU A 69 0.30 4.97 -3.03
C LEU A 69 -0.78 5.86 -3.67
N ALA A 70 -0.76 7.14 -3.35
CA ALA A 70 -1.78 8.10 -3.76
C ALA A 70 -1.20 9.12 -4.75
N VAL A 71 -1.92 9.41 -5.84
CA VAL A 71 -1.59 10.49 -6.77
C VAL A 71 -2.82 11.35 -6.99
N GLU A 72 -2.66 12.67 -6.88
CA GLU A 72 -3.72 13.63 -7.15
C GLU A 72 -4.29 13.37 -8.57
N PRO A 73 -5.62 13.32 -8.76
CA PRO A 73 -6.23 12.93 -10.03
C PRO A 73 -5.68 13.65 -11.27
N SER A 74 -5.41 14.96 -11.16
CA SER A 74 -4.86 15.76 -12.26
C SER A 74 -3.39 15.45 -12.61
N PHE A 75 -2.71 14.64 -11.80
CA PHE A 75 -1.31 14.21 -11.97
C PHE A 75 -1.18 12.70 -12.23
N GLN A 76 -2.30 11.97 -12.29
CA GLN A 76 -2.29 10.56 -12.63
C GLN A 76 -1.86 10.34 -14.08
N LYS A 77 -1.29 9.15 -14.37
CA LYS A 77 -0.77 8.76 -15.69
C LYS A 77 0.36 9.65 -16.25
N GLN A 78 0.98 10.48 -15.40
CA GLN A 78 2.13 11.33 -15.74
C GLN A 78 3.45 10.82 -15.14
N GLY A 79 3.47 9.59 -14.61
CA GLY A 79 4.67 8.97 -14.03
C GLY A 79 4.91 9.26 -12.55
N VAL A 80 4.11 10.11 -11.89
CA VAL A 80 4.29 10.46 -10.47
C VAL A 80 4.30 9.24 -9.54
N GLY A 81 3.34 8.33 -9.70
CA GLY A 81 3.26 7.12 -8.86
C GLY A 81 4.45 6.19 -9.06
N SER A 82 4.89 6.03 -10.32
CA SER A 82 6.05 5.21 -10.67
C SER A 82 7.34 5.79 -10.10
N GLN A 83 7.56 7.10 -10.23
CA GLN A 83 8.73 7.76 -9.64
C GLN A 83 8.75 7.65 -8.11
N LEU A 84 7.60 7.80 -7.45
CA LEU A 84 7.51 7.60 -6.00
C LEU A 84 7.92 6.17 -5.63
N LEU A 85 7.31 5.17 -6.28
CA LEU A 85 7.57 3.75 -6.03
C LEU A 85 9.05 3.39 -6.26
N GLU A 86 9.61 3.74 -7.42
CA GLU A 86 11.00 3.44 -7.77
C GLU A 86 11.97 4.11 -6.78
N THR A 87 11.76 5.40 -6.48
CA THR A 87 12.59 6.13 -5.51
C THR A 87 12.55 5.47 -4.13
N THR A 88 11.39 5.03 -3.66
CA THR A 88 11.27 4.43 -2.33
C THR A 88 11.72 2.98 -2.28
N MET A 89 11.63 2.22 -3.37
CA MET A 89 12.27 0.90 -3.48
C MET A 89 13.78 1.00 -3.36
N ASP A 90 14.40 2.00 -3.99
CA ASP A 90 15.84 2.24 -3.88
C ASP A 90 16.24 2.62 -2.44
N LEU A 91 15.47 3.48 -1.79
CA LEU A 91 15.68 3.82 -0.37
C LEU A 91 15.51 2.62 0.55
N ALA A 92 14.50 1.78 0.30
CA ALA A 92 14.26 0.57 1.08
C ALA A 92 15.44 -0.42 0.94
N ARG A 93 15.95 -0.60 -0.29
CA ARG A 93 17.15 -1.41 -0.54
C ARG A 93 18.36 -0.88 0.21
N GLN A 94 18.61 0.44 0.15
CA GLN A 94 19.74 1.08 0.85
C GLN A 94 19.62 0.96 2.37
N ALA A 95 18.39 0.95 2.90
CA ALA A 95 18.12 0.74 4.32
C ALA A 95 18.20 -0.75 4.75
N GLY A 96 18.56 -1.66 3.84
CA GLY A 96 18.77 -3.08 4.14
C GLY A 96 17.52 -3.94 4.07
N TRP A 97 16.39 -3.42 3.59
CA TRP A 97 15.18 -4.22 3.39
C TRP A 97 15.34 -5.16 2.21
N LYS A 98 14.85 -6.39 2.38
CA LYS A 98 15.00 -7.45 1.38
C LYS A 98 13.84 -7.59 0.42
N ALA A 99 12.63 -7.22 0.85
CA ALA A 99 11.42 -7.42 0.06
C ALA A 99 10.29 -6.46 0.46
N ILE A 100 9.35 -6.29 -0.46
CA ILE A 100 8.08 -5.61 -0.24
C ILE A 100 6.96 -6.56 -0.66
N LEU A 101 5.94 -6.71 0.18
CA LEU A 101 4.70 -7.43 -0.11
C LEU A 101 3.51 -6.49 0.05
N ILE A 102 2.52 -6.56 -0.84
CA ILE A 102 1.37 -5.65 -0.89
C ILE A 102 0.09 -6.36 -1.33
N TYR A 103 -1.05 -5.75 -0.99
CA TYR A 103 -2.31 -5.92 -1.72
C TYR A 103 -2.52 -4.72 -2.64
N GLY A 104 -2.40 -4.93 -3.95
CA GLY A 104 -2.36 -3.86 -4.93
C GLY A 104 -3.00 -4.20 -6.29
N GLU A 105 -3.09 -3.19 -7.15
CA GLU A 105 -3.69 -3.33 -8.49
C GLU A 105 -2.95 -4.36 -9.37
N PRO A 106 -3.63 -5.44 -9.83
CA PRO A 106 -3.03 -6.54 -10.60
C PRO A 106 -2.29 -6.13 -11.86
N GLU A 107 -2.67 -5.02 -12.49
CA GLU A 107 -2.09 -4.56 -13.76
C GLU A 107 -1.05 -3.43 -13.59
N TYR A 108 -0.90 -2.88 -12.39
CA TYR A 108 -0.02 -1.74 -12.14
C TYR A 108 1.37 -2.19 -11.71
N TYR A 109 1.46 -2.92 -10.60
CA TYR A 109 2.73 -3.26 -9.97
C TYR A 109 3.60 -4.27 -10.75
N PRO A 110 3.06 -5.18 -11.59
CA PRO A 110 3.92 -6.03 -12.42
C PRO A 110 4.81 -5.26 -13.40
N LYS A 111 4.42 -4.05 -13.81
CA LYS A 111 5.25 -3.15 -14.62
C LYS A 111 6.52 -2.68 -13.88
N HIS A 112 6.53 -2.80 -12.56
CA HIS A 112 7.65 -2.46 -11.67
C HIS A 112 8.37 -3.70 -11.11
N GLY A 113 8.09 -4.90 -11.63
CA GLY A 113 8.76 -6.14 -11.24
C GLY A 113 8.10 -6.90 -10.08
N PHE A 114 6.92 -6.47 -9.64
CA PHE A 114 6.14 -7.26 -8.68
C PHE A 114 5.57 -8.51 -9.36
N ILE A 115 5.53 -9.61 -8.63
CA ILE A 115 4.90 -10.87 -9.03
C ILE A 115 3.98 -11.36 -7.92
N THR A 116 3.08 -12.30 -8.22
CA THR A 116 2.18 -12.84 -7.19
C THR A 116 2.96 -13.60 -6.12
N CYS A 117 2.52 -13.51 -4.86
CA CYS A 117 3.29 -14.01 -3.71
C CYS A 117 3.46 -15.55 -3.67
N ASP A 118 2.72 -16.30 -4.49
CA ASP A 118 2.81 -17.75 -4.59
C ASP A 118 4.16 -18.17 -5.21
N HIS A 119 4.77 -17.31 -6.03
CA HIS A 119 6.13 -17.49 -6.51
C HIS A 119 7.17 -17.55 -5.37
N PHE A 120 6.85 -17.00 -4.20
CA PHE A 120 7.70 -17.02 -3.01
C PHE A 120 7.22 -18.05 -1.97
N GLY A 121 6.16 -18.81 -2.23
CA GLY A 121 5.52 -19.67 -1.22
C GLY A 121 4.89 -18.89 -0.06
N ILE A 122 4.49 -17.64 -0.32
CA ILE A 122 3.86 -16.76 0.67
C ILE A 122 2.36 -16.67 0.38
N THR A 123 1.56 -16.83 1.42
CA THR A 123 0.09 -16.79 1.38
C THR A 123 -0.46 -15.71 2.30
N THR A 124 -1.73 -15.38 2.16
CA THR A 124 -2.46 -14.63 3.18
C THR A 124 -2.63 -15.46 4.46
N PRO A 125 -3.06 -14.86 5.59
CA PRO A 125 -3.26 -15.62 6.83
C PRO A 125 -4.26 -16.78 6.71
N ASP A 126 -5.20 -16.69 5.76
CA ASP A 126 -6.16 -17.75 5.43
C ASP A 126 -5.70 -18.67 4.29
N GLY A 127 -4.41 -18.65 3.93
CA GLY A 127 -3.78 -19.59 3.00
C GLY A 127 -4.08 -19.33 1.53
N LYS A 128 -4.55 -18.12 1.17
CA LYS A 128 -4.91 -17.78 -0.21
C LYS A 128 -3.79 -17.06 -0.94
N ASN A 129 -3.92 -17.07 -2.26
CA ASN A 129 -3.19 -16.19 -3.15
C ASN A 129 -4.14 -15.74 -4.28
N PHE A 130 -3.96 -14.52 -4.78
CA PHE A 130 -4.79 -13.91 -5.81
C PHE A 130 -4.01 -12.79 -6.51
N PRO A 131 -4.42 -12.35 -7.73
CA PRO A 131 -3.62 -11.42 -8.54
C PRO A 131 -3.24 -10.10 -7.86
N ALA A 132 -4.03 -9.64 -6.89
CA ALA A 132 -3.73 -8.43 -6.14
C ALA A 132 -2.71 -8.65 -5.00
N PHE A 133 -2.46 -9.88 -4.57
CA PHE A 133 -1.45 -10.17 -3.54
C PHE A 133 -0.09 -10.41 -4.18
N GLN A 134 0.77 -9.40 -4.10
CA GLN A 134 2.01 -9.32 -4.87
C GLN A 134 3.21 -8.98 -4.00
N GLY A 135 4.39 -9.36 -4.48
CA GLY A 135 5.67 -9.10 -3.82
C GLY A 135 6.78 -8.82 -4.81
N ILE A 136 7.84 -8.19 -4.31
CA ILE A 136 9.08 -7.96 -5.02
C ILE A 136 10.27 -8.15 -4.09
N GLU A 137 11.31 -8.80 -4.58
CA GLU A 137 12.61 -8.84 -3.92
C GLU A 137 13.38 -7.54 -4.24
N LEU A 138 13.82 -6.83 -3.20
CA LEU A 138 14.63 -5.62 -3.34
C LEU A 138 16.10 -5.94 -3.61
N VAL A 139 16.57 -7.12 -3.21
CA VAL A 139 17.90 -7.64 -3.47
C VAL A 139 17.77 -9.05 -4.04
N SER A 140 18.74 -9.50 -4.84
CA SER A 140 18.73 -10.87 -5.38
C SER A 140 18.59 -11.89 -4.26
N ASP A 141 17.68 -12.86 -4.44
CA ASP A 141 17.38 -13.90 -3.45
C ASP A 141 16.88 -13.35 -2.09
N GLY A 142 16.30 -12.14 -2.07
CA GLY A 142 15.84 -11.47 -0.84
C GLY A 142 14.78 -12.23 -0.06
N LEU A 143 13.98 -13.06 -0.72
CA LEU A 143 12.95 -13.94 -0.15
C LEU A 143 13.37 -15.42 -0.14
N LYS A 144 14.61 -15.74 -0.48
CA LYS A 144 15.07 -17.13 -0.50
C LYS A 144 14.99 -17.76 0.88
N GLY A 145 14.27 -18.88 0.96
CA GLY A 145 14.03 -19.60 2.21
C GLY A 145 12.94 -18.98 3.09
N ILE A 146 12.34 -17.85 2.68
CA ILE A 146 11.22 -17.22 3.38
C ILE A 146 9.92 -17.72 2.72
N SER A 147 9.04 -18.29 3.52
CA SER A 147 7.71 -18.75 3.11
C SER A 147 6.75 -18.60 4.30
N GLY A 148 5.44 -18.77 4.06
CA GLY A 148 4.44 -18.73 5.14
C GLY A 148 3.37 -17.65 4.94
N GLN A 149 2.83 -17.14 6.04
CA GLN A 149 1.69 -16.24 6.05
C GLN A 149 2.13 -14.79 6.17
N PHE A 150 1.68 -13.94 5.26
CA PHE A 150 1.92 -12.50 5.32
C PHE A 150 0.92 -11.80 6.23
N HIS A 151 1.44 -10.92 7.10
CA HIS A 151 0.64 -10.13 8.03
C HIS A 151 1.01 -8.65 7.92
N GLU A 152 0.02 -7.84 7.53
CA GLU A 152 0.10 -6.39 7.64
C GLU A 152 -0.17 -5.93 9.08
N PRO A 153 0.25 -4.71 9.45
CA PRO A 153 -0.15 -4.11 10.72
C PRO A 153 -1.67 -3.97 10.85
N ASP A 154 -2.20 -4.15 12.07
CA ASP A 154 -3.63 -4.09 12.36
C ASP A 154 -4.32 -2.81 11.87
N VAL A 155 -3.58 -1.71 11.74
CA VAL A 155 -4.10 -0.42 11.22
C VAL A 155 -4.71 -0.55 9.82
N TYR A 156 -4.27 -1.50 9.00
CA TYR A 156 -4.83 -1.77 7.67
C TYR A 156 -6.20 -2.47 7.73
N SER A 157 -6.48 -3.22 8.80
CA SER A 157 -7.74 -3.98 8.97
C SER A 157 -8.72 -3.31 9.94
N HIS A 158 -8.28 -2.37 10.77
CA HIS A 158 -9.10 -1.72 11.80
C HIS A 158 -9.48 -0.27 11.42
N LEU A 159 -10.41 -0.14 10.46
CA LEU A 159 -10.96 1.13 9.99
C LEU A 159 -12.50 1.11 10.04
N PRO A 160 -13.12 1.18 11.23
CA PRO A 160 -14.57 1.12 11.33
C PRO A 160 -15.21 2.31 10.60
N GLN A 161 -16.27 2.03 9.82
CA GLN A 161 -16.87 3.01 8.91
C GLN A 161 -17.30 4.31 9.62
N TRP A 162 -17.75 4.23 10.87
CA TRP A 162 -18.16 5.41 11.63
C TRP A 162 -16.99 6.34 11.96
N GLU A 163 -15.78 5.82 12.19
CA GLU A 163 -14.58 6.65 12.36
C GLU A 163 -14.17 7.29 11.04
N VAL A 164 -14.24 6.53 9.95
CA VAL A 164 -13.98 7.03 8.60
C VAL A 164 -14.92 8.20 8.29
N ASP A 165 -16.23 8.02 8.51
CA ASP A 165 -17.23 9.05 8.24
C ASP A 165 -17.08 10.27 9.17
N GLN A 166 -16.62 10.09 10.42
CA GLN A 166 -16.32 11.21 11.32
C GLN A 166 -15.09 12.00 10.84
N TYR A 167 -14.01 11.31 10.47
CA TYR A 167 -12.81 11.94 9.96
C TYR A 167 -13.03 12.62 8.62
N ASP A 168 -13.91 12.05 7.78
CA ASP A 168 -14.24 12.59 6.46
C ASP A 168 -14.85 13.99 6.51
N ARG A 169 -15.53 14.34 7.62
CA ARG A 169 -16.12 15.68 7.85
C ARG A 169 -15.09 16.80 7.95
N LEU A 170 -13.82 16.48 8.14
CA LEU A 170 -12.71 17.44 8.14
C LEU A 170 -12.26 17.83 6.72
N PHE A 171 -12.82 17.18 5.69
CA PHE A 171 -12.46 17.39 4.29
C PHE A 171 -13.64 17.98 3.52
N PRO A 172 -13.38 18.62 2.35
CA PRO A 172 -14.44 18.98 1.43
C PRO A 172 -15.35 17.79 1.11
N TYR A 173 -16.64 18.06 1.05
CA TYR A 173 -17.64 17.06 0.68
C TYR A 173 -17.40 16.59 -0.76
N LEU A 174 -17.50 15.28 -0.95
CA LEU A 174 -17.51 14.62 -2.26
C LEU A 174 -18.68 13.64 -2.28
N GLU A 175 -19.38 13.55 -3.40
CA GLU A 175 -20.53 12.65 -3.53
C GLU A 175 -20.07 11.19 -3.64
N LYS A 176 -20.65 10.29 -2.83
CA LYS A 176 -20.41 8.83 -2.96
C LYS A 176 -21.17 8.31 -4.18
N ARG A 177 -20.50 7.60 -5.08
CA ARG A 177 -21.09 7.06 -6.32
C ARG A 177 -20.68 5.61 -6.53
N LYS A 178 -21.63 4.79 -6.98
CA LYS A 178 -21.35 3.45 -7.48
C LYS A 178 -20.96 3.53 -8.96
N LEU A 179 -19.76 3.08 -9.29
CA LEU A 179 -19.19 3.13 -10.64
C LEU A 179 -18.92 1.72 -11.19
N PRO A 180 -18.93 1.52 -12.52
CA PRO A 180 -18.51 0.26 -13.12
C PRO A 180 -17.07 -0.12 -12.72
N GLY A 181 -16.82 -1.39 -12.43
CA GLY A 181 -15.49 -1.91 -12.06
C GLY A 181 -15.13 -1.80 -10.57
N GLN A 182 -15.99 -1.18 -9.75
CA GLN A 182 -15.85 -1.22 -8.29
C GLN A 182 -16.03 -2.65 -7.76
N TRP A 183 -15.38 -2.94 -6.64
CA TRP A 183 -15.44 -4.24 -5.99
C TRP A 183 -16.88 -4.54 -5.53
N THR A 184 -17.36 -5.76 -5.82
CA THR A 184 -18.59 -6.27 -5.21
C THR A 184 -18.30 -6.60 -3.75
N THR A 185 -18.71 -5.69 -2.87
CA THR A 185 -18.80 -5.89 -1.42
C THR A 185 -19.85 -6.93 -1.06
#